data_AF-A0A843GXC5-F1
#
_entry.id   AF-A0A843GXC5-F1
#
_cell.length_a   1.000
_cell.length_b   1.000
_cell.length_c   1.000
_cell.angle_alpha   90.00
_cell.angle_beta   90.00
_cell.angle_gamma   90.00
#
_symmetry.space_group_name_H-M   'P 1'
#
loop_
_entity.id
_entity.type
_entity.pdbx_description
1 polymer ?
#
loop_
_entity_poly.entity_id
_entity_poly.type
_entity_poly.pdbx_seq_one_letter_code
_entity_poly.pdbx_strand_id
1 'polypeptide(L)'
;MIKKKFLFGGRILSNRGLDKKGIKVTLSNCYVVSPPEDNIESIYETAGKLARTYSYGGGCGIDISNLSPRGAKVNNTAKYTSGAVSFMETYS
;
A
#
# COMPACT_ATOMS: atom_id res chain seq x y z
N MET A 1 -3.17 21.23 23.23
CA MET A 1 -4.53 20.60 23.23
C MET A 1 -5.47 21.14 24.29
N ILE A 2 -4.99 21.64 25.44
CA ILE A 2 -5.86 22.12 26.54
C ILE A 2 -6.87 23.19 26.10
N LYS A 3 -6.45 24.14 25.24
CA LYS A 3 -7.34 25.16 24.65
C LYS A 3 -8.11 24.73 23.39
N LYS A 4 -8.01 23.44 22.98
CA LYS A 4 -8.68 22.83 21.81
C LYS A 4 -8.63 23.60 20.47
N LYS A 5 -7.59 24.41 20.23
CA LYS A 5 -7.45 25.21 19.00
C LYS A 5 -7.25 24.38 17.71
N PHE A 6 -6.80 23.13 17.84
CA PHE A 6 -6.63 22.20 16.73
C PHE A 6 -6.56 20.76 17.26
N LEU A 7 -6.80 19.78 16.37
CA LEU A 7 -6.73 18.35 16.65
C LEU A 7 -5.80 17.69 15.64
N PHE A 8 -4.90 16.82 16.13
CA PHE A 8 -4.00 16.08 15.26
C PHE A 8 -4.71 14.91 14.58
N GLY A 9 -4.13 14.40 13.49
CA GLY A 9 -4.62 13.19 12.83
C GLY A 9 -4.64 11.97 13.75
N GLY A 10 -5.57 11.04 13.49
CA GLY A 10 -5.81 9.86 14.32
C GLY A 10 -4.55 9.06 14.65
N ARG A 11 -3.67 8.77 13.66
CA ARG A 11 -2.41 8.04 13.90
C ARG A 11 -1.43 8.80 14.76
N ILE A 12 -1.34 10.12 14.63
CA ILE A 12 -0.51 10.94 15.54
C ILE A 12 -1.02 10.78 16.97
N LEU A 13 -2.34 10.83 17.19
CA LEU A 13 -2.93 10.71 18.52
C LEU A 13 -2.76 9.30 19.10
N SER A 14 -2.91 8.25 18.29
CA SER A 14 -2.82 6.86 18.76
C SER A 14 -1.38 6.39 18.99
N ASN A 15 -0.43 6.88 18.18
CA ASN A 15 0.89 6.26 18.08
C ASN A 15 2.02 7.09 18.70
N ARG A 16 1.80 8.36 19.03
CA ARG A 16 2.85 9.22 19.60
C ARG A 16 3.41 8.65 20.91
N GLY A 17 4.71 8.37 20.92
CA GLY A 17 5.44 7.88 22.09
C GLY A 17 5.46 6.35 22.25
N LEU A 18 4.85 5.60 21.33
CA LEU A 18 4.93 4.13 21.33
C LEU A 18 6.30 3.63 20.84
N ASP A 19 7.01 4.43 20.06
CA ASP A 19 8.40 4.21 19.66
C ASP A 19 9.33 4.02 20.88
N LYS A 20 9.09 4.78 21.96
CA LYS A 20 9.82 4.67 23.24
C LYS A 20 9.54 3.36 23.97
N LYS A 21 8.48 2.64 23.59
CA LYS A 21 8.13 1.31 24.09
C LYS A 21 8.58 0.19 23.15
N GLY A 22 9.39 0.51 22.14
CA GLY A 22 9.88 -0.45 21.14
C GLY A 22 8.85 -0.86 20.09
N ILE A 23 7.69 -0.19 20.02
CA ILE A 23 6.63 -0.52 19.06
C ILE A 23 6.88 0.26 17.77
N LYS A 24 6.99 -0.47 16.65
CA LYS A 24 7.14 0.13 15.32
C LYS A 24 5.78 0.63 14.83
N VAL A 25 5.66 1.94 14.65
CA VAL A 25 4.41 2.61 14.27
C VAL A 25 4.67 3.75 13.32
N THR A 26 3.66 4.16 12.57
CA THR A 26 3.67 5.44 11.84
C THR A 26 2.83 6.51 12.54
N LEU A 27 3.18 7.78 12.34
CA LEU A 27 2.37 8.92 12.75
C LEU A 27 1.47 9.44 11.61
N SER A 28 1.75 9.09 10.35
CA SER A 28 0.97 9.52 9.20
C SER A 28 -0.21 8.58 8.96
N ASN A 29 -1.37 9.14 8.62
CA ASN A 29 -2.57 8.34 8.34
C ASN A 29 -2.51 7.67 6.96
N CYS A 30 -2.12 8.42 5.93
CA CYS A 30 -2.30 8.05 4.54
C CYS A 30 -0.96 8.07 3.79
N TYR A 31 -0.80 7.09 2.92
CA TYR A 31 0.34 6.89 2.05
C TYR A 31 -0.13 6.62 0.64
N VAL A 32 0.72 6.94 -0.34
CA VAL A 32 0.56 6.54 -1.73
C VAL A 32 1.84 5.84 -2.14
N VAL A 33 1.72 4.62 -2.65
CA VAL A 33 2.85 3.89 -3.25
C VAL A 33 2.78 4.07 -4.75
N SER A 34 3.96 4.20 -5.38
CA SER A 34 4.06 4.31 -6.83
C SER A 34 3.35 3.13 -7.51
N PRO A 35 2.66 3.36 -8.65
CA PRO A 35 2.05 2.30 -9.43
C PRO A 35 3.07 1.21 -9.78
N PRO A 36 2.68 -0.07 -9.81
CA PRO A 36 3.53 -1.13 -10.34
C PRO A 36 3.74 -0.92 -11.84
N GLU A 37 4.88 -1.39 -12.33
CA GLU A 37 5.08 -1.66 -13.75
C GLU A 37 4.32 -2.94 -14.14
N ASP A 38 4.05 -3.13 -15.44
CA ASP A 38 3.31 -4.29 -15.96
C ASP A 38 4.21 -5.55 -16.05
N ASN A 39 4.78 -5.94 -14.92
CA ASN A 39 5.56 -7.17 -14.73
C ASN A 39 5.38 -7.73 -13.31
N ILE A 40 5.65 -9.03 -13.15
CA ILE A 40 5.39 -9.77 -11.90
C ILE A 40 6.26 -9.25 -10.76
N GLU A 41 7.52 -8.93 -11.04
CA GLU A 41 8.50 -8.44 -10.09
C GLU A 41 8.02 -7.14 -9.43
N SER A 42 7.59 -6.16 -10.24
CA SER A 42 7.09 -4.87 -9.78
C SER A 42 5.76 -4.98 -9.03
N ILE A 43 4.88 -5.90 -9.46
CA ILE A 43 3.61 -6.20 -8.77
C ILE A 43 3.88 -6.65 -7.32
N TYR A 44 4.79 -7.61 -7.13
CA TYR A 44 5.09 -8.14 -5.80
C TYR A 44 5.98 -7.21 -4.96
N GLU A 45 6.86 -6.42 -5.58
CA GLU A 45 7.58 -5.35 -4.88
C GLU A 45 6.60 -4.32 -4.30
N THR A 46 5.60 -3.93 -5.09
CA THR A 46 4.53 -3.00 -4.67
C THR A 46 3.70 -3.60 -3.52
N ALA A 47 3.35 -4.89 -3.60
CA ALA A 47 2.67 -5.59 -2.50
C ALA A 47 3.51 -5.57 -1.21
N GLY A 48 4.83 -5.78 -1.30
CA GLY A 48 5.74 -5.67 -0.17
C GLY A 48 5.77 -4.27 0.47
N LYS A 49 5.76 -3.22 -0.36
CA LYS A 49 5.68 -1.81 0.12
C LYS A 49 4.36 -1.53 0.83
N LEU A 50 3.24 -2.07 0.33
CA LEU A 50 1.93 -1.97 0.98
C LEU A 50 1.92 -2.68 2.33
N ALA A 51 2.35 -3.95 2.37
CA ALA A 51 2.45 -4.73 3.59
C ALA A 51 3.30 -4.03 4.65
N ARG A 52 4.41 -3.39 4.24
CA ARG A 52 5.24 -2.59 5.15
C ARG A 52 4.47 -1.42 5.75
N THR A 53 3.73 -0.67 4.94
CA THR A 53 2.88 0.44 5.40
C THR A 53 1.81 -0.04 6.38
N TYR A 54 1.11 -1.13 6.05
CA TYR A 54 0.09 -1.73 6.91
C TYR A 54 0.67 -2.21 8.24
N SER A 55 1.86 -2.81 8.24
CA SER A 55 2.51 -3.29 9.47
C SER A 55 2.84 -2.18 10.47
N TYR A 56 2.92 -0.92 10.02
CA TYR A 56 3.13 0.26 10.87
C TYR A 56 1.80 0.93 11.27
N GLY A 57 0.68 0.45 10.74
CA GLY A 57 -0.66 1.02 10.90
C GLY A 57 -1.04 2.08 9.88
N GLY A 58 -0.23 2.36 8.86
CA GLY A 58 -0.61 3.32 7.81
C GLY A 58 -1.69 2.75 6.90
N GLY A 59 -2.63 3.60 6.45
CA GLY A 59 -3.45 3.29 5.28
C GLY A 59 -2.71 3.66 3.99
N CYS A 60 -2.91 2.91 2.91
CA CYS A 60 -2.21 3.14 1.66
C CYS A 60 -3.12 3.01 0.44
N GLY A 61 -2.95 3.92 -0.52
CA GLY A 61 -3.56 3.84 -1.85
C GLY A 61 -2.52 3.52 -2.92
N ILE A 62 -2.97 2.82 -3.95
CA ILE A 62 -2.20 2.50 -5.16
C ILE A 62 -3.06 2.72 -6.39
N ASP A 63 -2.42 3.04 -7.50
CA ASP A 63 -3.03 3.05 -8.82
C ASP A 63 -2.56 1.82 -9.60
N ILE A 64 -3.51 1.05 -10.14
CA ILE A 64 -3.29 -0.20 -10.88
C ILE A 64 -3.58 -0.05 -12.38
N SER A 65 -3.84 1.17 -12.85
CA SER A 65 -4.20 1.46 -14.24
C SER A 65 -3.12 1.04 -15.26
N ASN A 66 -1.86 0.92 -14.82
CA ASN A 66 -0.75 0.46 -15.64
C ASN A 66 -0.78 -1.05 -15.94
N LEU A 67 -1.52 -1.85 -15.16
CA LEU A 67 -1.53 -3.30 -15.32
C LEU A 67 -2.44 -3.70 -16.48
N SER A 68 -1.96 -4.65 -17.29
CA SER A 68 -2.70 -5.13 -18.45
C SER A 68 -4.08 -5.69 -18.08
N PRO A 69 -5.13 -5.43 -18.90
CA PRO A 69 -6.46 -5.98 -18.67
C PRO A 69 -6.51 -7.48 -18.96
N ARG A 70 -7.54 -8.16 -18.45
CA ARG A 70 -7.76 -9.60 -18.67
C ARG A 70 -7.78 -9.92 -20.17
N GLY A 71 -7.00 -10.93 -20.57
CA GLY A 71 -6.91 -11.37 -21.97
C GLY A 71 -5.92 -10.60 -22.83
N ALA A 72 -5.22 -9.60 -22.28
CA ALA A 72 -4.08 -8.99 -22.99
C ALA A 72 -2.96 -10.03 -23.22
N LYS A 73 -2.27 -9.92 -24.35
CA LYS A 73 -1.16 -10.82 -24.70
C LYS A 73 0.03 -10.58 -23.78
N VAL A 74 0.63 -11.66 -23.29
CA VAL A 74 1.86 -11.62 -22.50
C VAL A 74 2.89 -12.60 -23.08
N ASN A 75 4.16 -12.26 -22.92
CA ASN A 75 5.27 -13.00 -23.49
C ASN A 75 5.77 -14.09 -22.52
N ASN A 76 4.87 -14.91 -21.98
CA ASN A 76 5.18 -16.03 -21.10
C ASN A 76 4.32 -17.27 -21.43
N THR A 77 4.48 -18.35 -20.65
CA THR A 77 3.77 -19.63 -20.84
C THR A 77 2.24 -19.49 -20.84
N ALA A 78 1.69 -18.50 -20.13
CA ALA A 78 0.25 -18.29 -20.06
C ALA A 78 -0.35 -17.71 -21.35
N LYS A 79 0.47 -17.09 -22.22
CA LYS A 79 0.12 -16.40 -23.48
C LYS A 79 -0.81 -15.17 -23.30
N TYR A 80 -1.69 -15.19 -22.31
CA TYR A 80 -2.62 -14.13 -21.97
C TYR A 80 -2.67 -13.92 -20.44
N THR A 81 -2.82 -12.68 -20.01
CA THR A 81 -2.91 -12.33 -18.58
C THR A 81 -4.32 -12.56 -18.00
N SER A 82 -4.38 -12.88 -16.71
CA SER A 82 -5.63 -12.89 -15.92
C SER A 82 -6.17 -11.48 -15.65
N GLY A 83 -5.35 -10.44 -15.83
CA GLY A 83 -5.69 -9.03 -15.74
C GLY A 83 -5.45 -8.41 -14.36
N ALA A 84 -5.44 -7.08 -14.29
CA ALA A 84 -5.17 -6.31 -13.08
C ALA A 84 -5.96 -6.75 -11.83
N VAL A 85 -7.25 -7.12 -12.00
CA VAL A 85 -8.14 -7.49 -10.88
C VAL A 85 -7.65 -8.73 -10.14
N SER A 86 -7.00 -9.70 -10.80
CA SER A 86 -6.52 -10.90 -10.12
C SER A 86 -5.41 -10.63 -9.11
N PHE A 87 -4.74 -9.48 -9.21
CA PHE A 87 -3.71 -9.07 -8.25
C PHE A 87 -4.27 -8.29 -7.06
N MET A 88 -5.55 -7.89 -7.08
CA MET A 88 -6.13 -7.08 -6.01
C MET A 88 -6.15 -7.81 -4.66
N GLU A 89 -6.35 -9.14 -4.65
CA GLU A 89 -6.25 -9.95 -3.43
C GLU A 89 -4.83 -9.92 -2.83
N THR A 90 -3.80 -9.69 -3.66
CA THR A 90 -2.41 -9.55 -3.17
C THR A 90 -2.15 -8.18 -2.53
N TYR A 91 -3.00 -7.18 -2.83
CA TYR A 91 -2.87 -5.82 -2.31
C TYR A 91 -3.76 -5.52 -1.09
N SER A 92 -4.70 -6.41 -0.76
CA SER A 92 -5.66 -6.29 0.35
C SER A 92 -5.18 -6.93 1.64
#